data_AF-A0A561EXL7-F1
#
_entry.id   AF-A0A561EXL7-F1
#
_cell.length_a   1.000
_cell.length_b   1.000
_cell.length_c   1.000
_cell.angle_alpha   90.00
_cell.angle_beta   90.00
_cell.angle_gamma   90.00
#
_symmetry.space_group_name_H-M   'P 1'
#
loop_
_entity.id
_entity.type
_entity.pdbx_description
1 polymer ?
#
loop_
_entity_poly.entity_id
_entity_poly.type
_entity_poly.pdbx_seq_one_letter_code
_entity_poly.pdbx_strand_id
1 'polypeptide(L)'
;MQALLPIAIVVAIFGGGAWYVWDYNTSPTSGKAKAAASQSARAEENKKYDPKVGDCVKIQDPQGQPLPVIVDCTSAEAEYRMADKLFGSDRSCGSKFDYGIKYSRSRSADYTLCFTKV
;
A
#
# COMPACT_ATOMS: atom_id res chain seq x y z
N MET A 1 -38.68 -8.92 -48.94
CA MET A 1 -38.11 -9.64 -47.79
C MET A 1 -36.77 -9.00 -47.46
N GLN A 2 -36.79 -7.93 -46.68
CA GLN A 2 -35.64 -7.08 -46.33
C GLN A 2 -35.58 -6.96 -44.80
N ALA A 3 -34.37 -6.85 -44.26
CA ALA A 3 -34.04 -6.47 -42.88
C ALA A 3 -33.84 -7.59 -41.81
N LEU A 4 -33.21 -8.72 -42.15
CA LEU A 4 -32.65 -9.64 -41.13
C LEU A 4 -31.13 -9.58 -40.98
N LEU A 5 -30.42 -8.84 -41.84
CA LEU A 5 -28.95 -8.82 -41.86
C LEU A 5 -28.24 -7.79 -40.94
N PRO A 6 -28.79 -6.60 -40.57
CA PRO A 6 -28.00 -5.63 -39.81
C PRO A 6 -28.00 -5.86 -38.29
N ILE A 7 -28.97 -6.62 -37.76
CA ILE A 7 -29.15 -6.81 -36.31
C ILE A 7 -28.07 -7.73 -35.71
N ALA A 8 -27.64 -8.74 -36.47
CA ALA A 8 -26.64 -9.72 -35.99
C ALA A 8 -25.26 -9.08 -35.72
N ILE A 9 -24.88 -8.07 -36.49
CA ILE A 9 -23.59 -7.38 -36.36
C ILE A 9 -23.57 -6.52 -35.09
N VAL A 10 -24.67 -5.84 -34.79
CA VAL A 10 -24.79 -4.98 -33.61
C VAL A 10 -24.71 -5.81 -32.32
N VAL A 11 -25.41 -6.95 -32.25
CA VAL A 11 -25.36 -7.86 -31.08
C VAL A 11 -23.96 -8.46 -30.88
N ALA A 12 -23.23 -8.77 -31.96
CA ALA A 12 -21.86 -9.27 -31.84
C ALA A 12 -20.87 -8.22 -31.31
N ILE A 13 -21.02 -6.95 -31.71
CA ILE A 13 -20.17 -5.85 -31.22
C ILE A 13 -20.47 -5.54 -29.75
N PHE A 14 -21.75 -5.46 -29.36
CA PHE A 14 -22.12 -5.22 -27.97
C PHE A 14 -21.86 -6.42 -27.05
N GLY A 15 -22.06 -7.66 -27.53
CA GLY A 15 -21.75 -8.88 -26.79
C GLY A 15 -20.25 -9.11 -26.63
N GLY A 16 -19.46 -8.92 -27.69
CA GLY A 16 -18.00 -9.06 -27.66
C GLY A 16 -17.30 -7.95 -26.88
N GLY A 17 -17.79 -6.71 -26.99
CA GLY A 17 -17.31 -5.57 -26.20
C GLY A 17 -17.66 -5.70 -24.71
N ALA A 18 -18.89 -6.13 -24.39
CA ALA A 18 -19.30 -6.39 -23.02
C ALA A 18 -18.54 -7.59 -22.41
N TRP A 19 -18.29 -8.65 -23.18
CA TRP A 19 -17.49 -9.80 -22.72
C TRP A 19 -16.02 -9.41 -22.52
N TYR A 20 -15.44 -8.59 -23.41
CA TYR A 20 -14.08 -8.08 -23.25
C TYR A 20 -13.95 -7.17 -22.02
N VAL A 21 -14.89 -6.25 -21.80
CA VAL A 21 -14.91 -5.39 -20.60
C VAL A 21 -15.16 -6.21 -19.33
N TRP A 22 -16.06 -7.18 -19.38
CA TRP A 22 -16.36 -8.07 -18.26
C TRP A 22 -15.17 -8.97 -17.92
N ASP A 23 -14.48 -9.54 -18.91
CA ASP A 23 -13.24 -10.30 -18.71
C ASP A 23 -12.13 -9.41 -18.15
N TYR A 24 -11.92 -8.22 -18.71
CA TYR A 24 -10.93 -7.23 -18.22
C TYR A 24 -11.16 -6.79 -16.77
N ASN A 25 -12.41 -6.82 -16.29
CA ASN A 25 -12.78 -6.37 -14.95
C ASN A 25 -13.00 -7.52 -13.94
N THR A 26 -13.26 -8.75 -14.41
CA THR A 26 -13.78 -9.84 -13.56
C THR A 26 -12.94 -11.12 -13.59
N SER A 27 -12.09 -11.33 -14.61
CA SER A 27 -11.33 -12.58 -14.73
C SER A 27 -10.08 -12.62 -13.82
N PRO A 28 -9.81 -13.78 -13.17
CA PRO A 28 -8.69 -13.95 -12.24
C PRO A 28 -7.30 -13.92 -12.92
N THR A 29 -7.25 -14.04 -14.26
CA THR A 29 -6.02 -14.06 -15.08
C THR A 29 -5.78 -12.79 -15.91
N SER A 30 -6.79 -11.93 -16.12
CA SER A 30 -6.71 -10.73 -16.99
C SER A 30 -7.11 -9.41 -16.30
N GLY A 31 -7.46 -9.45 -15.01
CA GLY A 31 -7.96 -8.32 -14.23
C GLY A 31 -6.94 -7.20 -13.94
N LYS A 32 -6.48 -6.48 -14.97
CA LYS A 32 -5.63 -5.29 -14.80
C LYS A 32 -6.33 -4.18 -14.01
N ALA A 33 -7.66 -4.09 -14.11
CA ALA A 33 -8.44 -3.11 -13.35
C ALA A 33 -8.52 -3.45 -11.85
N LYS A 34 -8.77 -4.71 -11.46
CA LYS A 34 -8.68 -5.15 -10.06
C LYS A 34 -7.26 -5.11 -9.52
N ALA A 35 -6.27 -5.45 -10.34
CA ALA A 35 -4.86 -5.31 -10.00
C ALA A 35 -4.48 -3.84 -9.78
N ALA A 36 -4.93 -2.93 -10.64
CA ALA A 36 -4.71 -1.49 -10.48
C ALA A 36 -5.43 -0.94 -9.23
N ALA A 37 -6.70 -1.31 -9.01
CA ALA A 37 -7.46 -0.90 -7.83
C ALA A 37 -6.86 -1.43 -6.52
N SER A 38 -6.39 -2.69 -6.51
CA SER A 38 -5.70 -3.27 -5.35
C SER A 38 -4.29 -2.70 -5.17
N GLN A 39 -3.59 -2.34 -6.26
CA GLN A 39 -2.31 -1.62 -6.18
C GLN A 39 -2.50 -0.20 -5.64
N SER A 40 -3.53 0.53 -6.06
CA SER A 40 -3.84 1.86 -5.52
C SER A 40 -4.27 1.79 -4.06
N ALA A 41 -5.10 0.81 -3.67
CA ALA A 41 -5.48 0.60 -2.27
C ALA A 41 -4.24 0.25 -1.41
N ARG A 42 -3.36 -0.62 -1.90
CA ARG A 42 -2.08 -0.93 -1.22
C ARG A 42 -1.14 0.27 -1.16
N ALA A 43 -1.12 1.12 -2.19
CA ALA A 43 -0.29 2.33 -2.19
C ALA A 43 -0.82 3.36 -1.18
N GLU A 44 -2.13 3.49 -1.04
CA GLU A 44 -2.78 4.39 -0.08
C GLU A 44 -2.63 3.87 1.36
N GLU A 45 -2.80 2.57 1.57
CA GLU A 45 -2.53 1.91 2.84
C GLU A 45 -1.05 2.02 3.24
N ASN A 46 -0.11 1.84 2.29
CA ASN A 46 1.32 2.02 2.56
C ASN A 46 1.65 3.43 3.04
N LYS A 47 0.95 4.48 2.59
CA LYS A 47 1.20 5.85 3.07
C LYS A 47 0.90 6.01 4.55
N LYS A 48 -0.07 5.26 5.10
CA LYS A 48 -0.40 5.31 6.53
C LYS A 48 0.69 4.67 7.41
N TYR A 49 1.48 3.76 6.83
CA TYR A 49 2.49 2.97 7.54
C TYR A 49 3.94 3.25 7.11
N ASP A 50 4.17 4.23 6.23
CA ASP A 50 5.49 4.67 5.79
C ASP A 50 5.74 6.11 6.28
N PRO A 51 6.00 6.29 7.59
CA PRO A 51 6.28 7.60 8.15
C PRO A 51 7.54 8.21 7.54
N LYS A 52 7.60 9.54 7.55
CA LYS A 52 8.78 10.33 7.21
C LYS A 52 9.38 10.93 8.47
N VAL A 53 10.65 11.31 8.39
CA VAL A 53 11.32 12.04 9.47
C VAL A 53 10.52 13.28 9.82
N GLY A 54 10.13 13.40 11.08
CA GLY A 54 9.29 14.46 11.61
C GLY A 54 7.85 14.06 11.87
N ASP A 55 7.34 12.99 11.27
CA ASP A 55 5.96 12.53 11.44
C ASP A 55 5.76 11.90 12.83
N CYS A 56 4.60 12.14 13.43
CA CYS A 56 4.21 11.48 14.66
C CYS A 56 3.48 10.18 14.35
N VAL A 57 3.78 9.17 15.14
CA VAL A 57 3.29 7.82 14.96
C VAL A 57 2.83 7.22 16.28
N LYS A 58 1.89 6.31 16.15
CA LYS A 58 1.56 5.31 17.16
C LYS A 58 2.15 3.98 16.72
N ILE A 59 2.84 3.26 17.61
CA ILE A 59 3.32 1.92 17.28
C ILE A 59 2.25 0.90 17.69
N GLN A 60 1.65 0.24 16.70
CA GLN A 60 0.76 -0.89 16.95
C GLN A 60 1.56 -2.18 17.09
N ASP A 61 1.11 -3.05 17.99
CA ASP A 61 1.70 -4.36 18.28
C ASP A 61 3.22 -4.35 18.50
N PRO A 62 3.72 -3.60 19.51
CA PRO A 62 5.17 -3.44 19.73
C PRO A 62 5.89 -4.75 20.11
N GLN A 63 5.16 -5.76 20.61
CA GLN A 63 5.72 -7.06 21.02
C GLN A 63 5.66 -8.13 19.93
N GLY A 64 4.87 -7.92 18.88
CA GLY A 64 4.69 -8.85 17.77
C GLY A 64 5.28 -8.31 16.47
N GLN A 65 4.42 -7.82 15.58
CA GLN A 65 4.80 -7.19 14.32
C GLN A 65 4.59 -5.67 14.42
N PRO A 66 5.62 -4.92 14.86
CA PRO A 66 5.46 -3.51 15.10
C PRO A 66 5.13 -2.75 13.81
N LEU A 67 4.02 -2.03 13.82
CA LEU A 67 3.52 -1.25 12.70
C LEU A 67 3.41 0.22 13.12
N PRO A 68 4.21 1.13 12.53
CA PRO A 68 4.09 2.55 12.79
C PRO A 68 2.88 3.10 12.05
N VAL A 69 1.96 3.74 12.75
CA VAL A 69 0.78 4.37 12.15
C VAL A 69 0.93 5.87 12.27
N ILE A 70 0.97 6.57 11.13
CA ILE A 70 1.03 8.03 11.12
C ILE A 70 -0.25 8.59 11.75
N VAL A 71 -0.07 9.45 12.75
CA VAL A 71 -1.12 10.17 13.46
C VAL A 71 -0.76 11.66 13.53
N ASP A 72 -1.74 12.49 13.85
CA ASP A 72 -1.48 13.91 14.08
C ASP A 72 -0.60 14.09 15.32
N CYS A 73 0.43 14.93 15.24
CA CYS A 73 1.34 15.20 16.37
C CYS A 73 0.66 15.85 17.58
N THR A 74 -0.50 16.48 17.40
CA THR A 74 -1.31 17.05 18.48
C THR A 74 -2.31 16.05 19.06
N SER A 75 -2.44 14.87 18.46
CA SER A 75 -3.30 13.81 18.96
C SER A 75 -2.74 13.22 20.25
N ALA A 76 -3.60 12.89 21.20
CA ALA A 76 -3.24 12.10 22.38
C ALA A 76 -2.73 10.69 22.03
N GLU A 77 -2.95 10.24 20.78
CA GLU A 77 -2.45 8.97 20.26
C GLU A 77 -1.02 9.05 19.73
N ALA A 78 -0.42 10.24 19.63
CA ALA A 78 0.97 10.40 19.20
C ALA A 78 1.92 9.93 20.30
N GLU A 79 2.52 8.76 20.10
CA GLU A 79 3.43 8.15 21.09
C GLU A 79 4.90 8.44 20.77
N TYR A 80 5.24 8.42 19.47
CA TYR A 80 6.61 8.65 19.01
C TYR A 80 6.65 9.57 17.79
N ARG A 81 7.80 10.19 17.56
CA ARG A 81 8.14 10.94 16.37
C ARG A 81 9.22 10.20 15.61
N MET A 82 9.04 10.04 14.30
CA MET A 82 10.07 9.46 13.46
C MET A 82 11.26 10.42 13.36
N ALA A 83 12.43 9.95 13.79
CA ALA A 83 13.63 10.77 13.86
C ALA A 83 14.64 10.45 12.76
N ASP A 84 14.72 9.18 12.33
CA ASP A 84 15.66 8.78 11.28
C ASP A 84 15.24 7.51 10.54
N LYS A 85 15.78 7.33 9.32
CA LYS A 85 15.63 6.11 8.51
C LYS A 85 17.02 5.66 8.05
N LEU A 86 17.52 4.60 8.68
CA LEU A 86 18.85 4.08 8.43
C LEU A 86 18.78 2.96 7.39
N PHE A 87 19.52 3.08 6.29
CA PHE A 87 19.59 2.06 5.25
C PHE A 87 20.76 1.10 5.46
N GLY A 88 20.49 -0.20 5.31
CA GLY A 88 21.47 -1.28 5.43
C GLY A 88 21.04 -2.36 6.44
N SER A 89 21.40 -3.60 6.14
CA SER A 89 21.05 -4.80 6.91
C SER A 89 21.51 -4.78 8.37
N ASP A 90 22.60 -4.07 8.66
CA ASP A 90 23.24 -4.04 9.98
C ASP A 90 22.96 -2.73 10.75
N ARG A 91 22.10 -1.86 10.21
CA ARG A 91 21.79 -0.59 10.87
C ARG A 91 20.77 -0.81 11.99
N SER A 92 21.20 -0.60 13.22
CA SER A 92 20.32 -0.45 14.38
C SER A 92 20.23 1.02 14.78
N CYS A 93 19.13 1.38 15.44
CA CYS A 93 19.02 2.68 16.08
C CYS A 93 20.06 2.78 17.22
N GLY A 94 20.78 3.89 17.28
CA GLY A 94 21.67 4.19 18.40
C GLY A 94 20.91 4.50 19.70
N SER A 95 21.61 4.67 20.81
CA SER A 95 21.02 4.93 22.13
C SER A 95 20.24 6.25 22.27
N LYS A 96 20.34 7.13 21.28
CA LYS A 96 19.59 8.41 21.24
C LYS A 96 18.12 8.24 20.83
N PHE A 97 17.72 7.05 20.41
CA PHE A 97 16.36 6.74 19.96
C PHE A 97 15.67 5.84 20.98
N ASP A 98 14.38 6.05 21.19
CA ASP A 98 13.58 5.30 22.16
C ASP A 98 13.02 4.00 21.59
N TYR A 99 12.80 3.96 20.27
CA TYR A 99 12.23 2.79 19.60
C TYR A 99 12.76 2.62 18.18
N GLY A 100 12.83 1.38 17.70
CA GLY A 100 13.34 1.05 16.37
C GLY A 100 12.59 -0.10 15.72
N ILE A 101 12.23 0.04 14.45
CA ILE A 101 11.59 -1.02 13.66
C ILE A 101 12.49 -1.38 12.49
N LYS A 102 12.94 -2.63 12.43
CA LYS A 102 13.76 -3.15 11.35
C LYS A 102 12.87 -3.78 10.28
N TYR A 103 13.03 -3.33 9.05
CA TYR A 103 12.42 -3.92 7.87
C TYR A 103 13.50 -4.64 7.06
N SER A 104 13.29 -5.93 6.86
CA SER A 104 14.07 -6.71 5.91
C SER A 104 13.16 -7.40 4.91
N ARG A 105 13.45 -7.24 3.62
CA ARG A 105 12.70 -7.87 2.52
C ARG A 105 13.67 -8.32 1.45
N SER A 106 13.54 -9.57 1.01
CA SER A 106 14.42 -10.21 0.01
C SER A 106 14.55 -9.46 -1.33
N ARG A 107 13.63 -8.54 -1.64
CA ARG A 107 13.55 -7.79 -2.91
C ARG A 107 13.66 -6.27 -2.70
N SER A 108 13.99 -5.80 -1.51
CA SER A 108 14.06 -4.37 -1.17
C SER A 108 15.29 -4.10 -0.33
N ALA A 109 15.76 -2.85 -0.34
CA ALA A 109 16.82 -2.45 0.57
C ALA A 109 16.33 -2.60 2.02
N ASP A 110 17.11 -3.28 2.85
CA ASP A 110 16.86 -3.34 4.28
C ASP A 110 17.00 -1.93 4.87
N TYR A 111 16.09 -1.58 5.78
CA TYR A 111 16.15 -0.31 6.50
C TYR A 111 15.59 -0.44 7.91
N THR A 112 15.99 0.48 8.77
CA THR A 112 15.49 0.59 10.13
C THR A 112 14.91 1.98 10.34
N LEU A 113 13.66 2.04 10.78
CA LEU A 113 13.02 3.28 11.22
C LEU A 113 13.36 3.51 12.68
N CYS A 114 13.83 4.70 13.02
CA CYS A 114 14.21 5.08 14.37
C CYS A 114 13.31 6.21 14.88
N PHE A 115 12.80 6.04 16.09
CA PHE A 115 11.80 6.91 16.68
C PHE A 115 12.25 7.46 18.03
N THR A 116 11.81 8.67 18.34
CA THR A 116 11.97 9.33 19.65
C THR A 116 10.61 9.58 20.25
N LYS A 117 10.46 9.50 21.57
CA LYS A 117 9.19 9.77 22.24
C LYS A 117 8.77 11.25 22.04
N VAL A 118 7.47 11.49 21.81
CA VAL A 118 6.90 12.85 21.68
C VAL A 118 6.70 13.49 23.05
#